data_AF-A0A957ARY0-F1
#
_entry.id   AF-A0A957ARY0-F1
#
_cell.length_a   1.000
_cell.length_b   1.000
_cell.length_c   1.000
_cell.angle_alpha   90.00
_cell.angle_beta   90.00
_cell.angle_gamma   90.00
#
_symmetry.space_group_name_H-M   'P 1'
#
loop_
_entity.id
_entity.type
_entity.pdbx_description
1 polymer ?
#
loop_
_entity_poly.entity_id
_entity_poly.type
_entity_poly.pdbx_seq_one_letter_code
_entity_poly.pdbx_strand_id
1 'polypeptide(L)' 'WAASLFGPLVGTGPGAGMSLMILLSGIIGVAIGLVGYSIPAVRNVETILPDFDASPNAAAGMEPEPASQV' A
#
# COMPACT_ATOMS: atom_id res chain seq x y z
N TRP A 1 -5.44 19.29 -29.48
CA TRP A 1 -6.07 19.57 -28.17
C TRP A 1 -5.19 19.08 -27.02
N ALA A 2 -4.79 17.80 -26.97
CA ALA A 2 -3.94 17.28 -25.90
C ALA A 2 -2.56 17.98 -25.84
N ALA A 3 -1.95 18.24 -27.00
CA ALA A 3 -0.70 19.02 -27.06
C ALA A 3 -0.84 20.46 -26.54
N SER A 4 -2.03 21.06 -26.59
CA SER A 4 -2.29 22.42 -26.07
C SER A 4 -2.45 22.43 -24.55
N LEU A 5 -3.02 21.37 -23.98
CA LEU A 5 -3.24 21.22 -22.55
C LEU A 5 -2.00 20.69 -21.80
N PHE A 6 -1.35 19.67 -22.37
CA PHE A 6 -0.23 18.99 -21.73
C PHE A 6 1.14 19.41 -22.28
N GLY A 7 1.19 20.10 -23.43
CA GLY A 7 2.45 20.57 -24.03
C GLY A 7 3.35 21.40 -23.10
N PRO A 8 2.83 22.29 -22.24
CA PRO A 8 3.64 22.99 -21.25
C PRO A 8 4.28 22.09 -20.18
N LEU A 9 3.71 20.90 -19.93
CA LEU A 9 4.13 19.97 -18.88
C LEU A 9 5.03 18.85 -19.43
N VAL A 10 4.68 18.28 -20.58
CA VAL A 10 5.36 17.11 -21.16
C VAL A 10 6.15 17.43 -22.44
N GLY A 11 6.05 18.65 -22.94
CA GLY A 11 6.60 19.08 -24.22
C GLY A 11 5.74 18.70 -25.43
N THR A 12 6.14 19.16 -26.61
CA THR A 12 5.47 18.84 -27.89
C THR A 12 6.40 18.16 -28.91
N GLY A 13 7.62 17.81 -28.50
CA GLY A 13 8.63 17.17 -29.35
C GLY A 13 8.55 15.64 -29.37
N PRO A 14 9.51 14.97 -30.04
CA PRO A 14 9.65 13.52 -30.00
C PRO A 14 9.71 13.03 -28.55
N GLY A 15 8.90 12.03 -28.21
CA GLY A 15 8.83 11.49 -26.85
C GLY A 15 7.76 12.12 -25.94
N ALA A 16 7.08 13.20 -26.36
CA ALA A 16 5.98 13.82 -25.59
C ALA A 16 4.84 12.83 -25.24
N GLY A 17 4.60 11.85 -26.12
CA GLY A 17 3.64 10.77 -25.85
C GLY A 17 4.09 9.87 -24.70
N MET A 18 5.37 9.49 -24.67
CA MET A 18 5.91 8.62 -23.63
C MET A 18 5.97 9.32 -22.27
N SER A 19 6.39 10.59 -22.23
CA SER A 19 6.39 11.37 -20.98
C SER A 19 4.98 11.56 -20.42
N LEU A 20 3.98 11.77 -21.29
CA LEU A 20 2.57 11.82 -20.88
C LEU A 20 2.08 10.50 -20.28
N MET A 21 2.43 9.36 -20.88
CA MET A 21 2.04 8.05 -20.37
C MET A 21 2.63 7.77 -18.98
N ILE A 22 3.92 8.10 -18.79
CA ILE A 22 4.58 7.94 -17.48
C ILE A 22 3.94 8.85 -16.44
N LEU A 23 3.67 10.11 -16.79
CA LEU A 23 3.02 11.06 -15.89
C LEU A 23 1.63 10.57 -15.44
N LEU A 24 0.79 10.15 -16.39
CA LEU A 24 -0.55 9.65 -16.09
C LEU A 24 -0.51 8.36 -15.26
N SER A 25 0.41 7.45 -15.56
CA SER A 25 0.62 6.24 -14.76
C SER A 25 0.99 6.57 -13.30
N GLY A 26 1.90 7.52 -13.10
CA GLY A 26 2.27 8.00 -11.77
C GLY A 26 1.09 8.62 -11.01
N ILE A 27 0.31 9.49 -11.68
CA ILE A 27 -0.90 10.10 -11.10
C ILE A 27 -1.91 9.02 -10.68
N ILE A 28 -2.15 8.03 -11.53
CA ILE A 28 -3.05 6.92 -11.22
C ILE A 28 -2.53 6.11 -10.03
N GLY A 29 -1.23 5.83 -9.97
CA GLY A 29 -0.62 5.13 -8.84
C GLY A 29 -0.80 5.88 -7.51
N VAL A 30 -0.57 7.20 -7.50
CA VAL A 30 -0.80 8.05 -6.33
C VAL A 30 -2.28 8.06 -5.94
N ALA A 31 -3.19 8.18 -6.92
CA ALA A 31 -4.62 8.15 -6.67
C ALA A 31 -5.07 6.82 -6.04
N ILE A 32 -4.57 5.68 -6.52
CA ILE A 32 -4.85 4.36 -5.94
C ILE A 32 -4.37 4.30 -4.49
N GLY A 33 -3.16 4.79 -4.19
CA GLY A 33 -2.64 4.86 -2.82
C GLY A 33 -3.51 5.72 -1.90
N LEU A 34 -3.95 6.89 -2.36
CA LEU A 34 -4.86 7.78 -1.62
C LEU A 34 -6.22 7.13 -1.36
N VAL A 35 -6.78 6.44 -2.36
CA VAL A 35 -8.04 5.71 -2.23
C VAL A 35 -7.91 4.57 -1.23
N GLY A 36 -6.83 3.78 -1.32
CA GLY A 36 -6.53 2.72 -0.36
C GLY A 36 -6.43 3.25 1.08
N TYR A 37 -5.73 4.37 1.28
CA TYR A 37 -5.63 4.99 2.60
C TYR A 37 -6.97 5.53 3.14
N SER A 38 -7.86 5.97 2.25
CA SER A 38 -9.18 6.50 2.61
C SER A 38 -10.18 5.42 3.03
N ILE A 39 -9.94 4.15 2.66
CA ILE A 39 -10.82 3.03 2.99
C ILE A 39 -10.40 2.45 4.35
N PRO A 40 -11.24 2.53 5.41
CA PRO A 40 -10.88 2.05 6.75
C PRO A 40 -10.54 0.57 6.79
N ALA A 41 -11.19 -0.25 5.95
CA ALA A 41 -10.91 -1.68 5.86
C ALA A 41 -9.48 -1.98 5.37
N VAL A 42 -8.93 -1.14 4.48
CA VAL A 42 -7.55 -1.27 3.97
C VAL A 42 -6.57 -0.66 4.98
N ARG A 43 -6.87 0.52 5.53
CA ARG A 43 -5.99 1.18 6.51
C ARG A 43 -5.84 0.41 7.82
N ASN A 44 -6.90 -0.26 8.27
CA ASN A 44 -6.93 -0.98 9.54
C ASN A 44 -6.78 -2.50 9.36
N VAL A 45 -6.23 -2.95 8.21
CA VAL A 45 -6.13 -4.38 7.87
C VAL A 45 -5.43 -5.18 8.98
N GLU A 46 -4.35 -4.63 9.55
CA GLU A 46 -3.59 -5.20 10.66
C GLU A 46 -4.42 -5.46 11.93
N THR A 47 -5.49 -4.67 12.14
CA THR A 47 -6.41 -4.86 13.28
C THR A 47 -7.54 -5.81 12.94
N ILE A 48 -8.00 -5.82 11.69
CA ILE A 48 -9.11 -6.66 11.23
C ILE A 48 -8.68 -8.12 11.10
N LEU A 49 -7.46 -8.34 10.62
CA LEU A 49 -6.86 -9.66 10.45
C LEU A 49 -5.44 -9.65 11.03
N PRO A 50 -5.28 -9.76 12.36
CA PRO A 50 -3.97 -9.84 12.97
C PRO A 50 -3.33 -11.18 12.60
N ASP A 51 -2.27 -11.13 11.81
CA ASP A 51 -1.41 -12.27 11.47
C ASP A 51 -0.28 -12.48 12.48
N PHE A 52 -0.06 -11.49 13.34
CA PHE A 52 0.77 -11.56 14.53
C PHE A 52 -0.01 -12.17 15.70
N ASP A 53 0.71 -12.73 16.68
CA ASP A 53 0.14 -13.26 17.93
C ASP A 53 -0.45 -12.12 18.79
N ALA A 54 -1.62 -11.62 18.39
CA ALA A 54 -2.40 -10.61 19.09
C ALA A 54 -3.21 -11.23 20.25
N SER A 55 -2.98 -12.50 20.57
CA SER A 55 -3.65 -13.22 21.64
C SER A 55 -3.01 -12.88 22.98
N PRO A 56 -3.77 -12.35 23.96
CA PRO A 56 -3.30 -12.28 25.36
C PRO A 56 -2.91 -13.66 25.91
N ASN A 57 -3.39 -14.75 25.29
CA ASN A 57 -3.10 -16.13 25.65
C ASN A 57 -1.88 -16.74 24.94
N ALA A 58 -1.19 -16.04 24.02
CA ALA A 58 0.05 -16.56 23.45
C ALA A 58 1.16 -16.71 24.52
N ALA A 59 1.14 -15.85 25.54
CA ALA A 59 1.99 -15.99 26.74
C ALA A 59 1.52 -17.11 27.69
N ALA A 60 0.26 -17.54 27.61
CA ALA A 60 -0.29 -18.62 28.42
C ALA A 60 0.02 -20.02 27.84
N GLY A 61 0.54 -20.10 26.61
CA GLY A 61 1.14 -21.32 26.05
C GLY A 61 2.58 -21.55 26.49
N MET A 62 3.18 -20.58 27.20
CA MET A 62 4.42 -20.78 27.95
C MET A 62 4.06 -21.35 29.33
N GLU A 63 3.36 -22.49 29.34
CA GLU A 63 3.34 -23.37 30.51
C GLU A 63 4.82 -23.63 30.82
N PRO A 64 5.33 -23.36 32.04
CA PRO A 64 6.68 -23.75 32.38
C PRO A 64 6.77 -25.25 32.13
N GLU A 65 7.66 -25.67 31.22
CA GLU A 65 7.98 -27.08 31.01
C GLU A 65 8.13 -27.71 32.40
N PRO A 66 7.27 -28.68 32.79
CA PRO A 66 7.38 -29.26 34.10
C PRO A 66 8.77 -29.89 34.16
N ALA A 67 9.61 -29.31 35.02
CA ALA A 67 10.95 -29.79 35.29
C ALA A 67 10.93 -31.31 35.31
N SER A 68 11.65 -31.90 34.36
CA SER A 68 11.86 -33.32 34.16
C SER A 68 11.70 -34.11 35.46
N GLN A 69 10.54 -34.75 35.65
CA GLN A 69 10.44 -35.90 36.54
C GLN A 69 11.08 -37.09 35.83
N VAL A 70 12.40 -37.23 35.95
CA VAL A 70 13.12 -38.52 35.98
C VAL A 70 14.42 -38.38 36.76
#